data_AF-U4LJV2-F1
#
_entry.id   AF-U4LJV2-F1
#
_cell.length_a   1.000
_cell.length_b   1.000
_cell.length_c   1.000
_cell.angle_alpha   90.00
_cell.angle_beta   90.00
_cell.angle_gamma   90.00
#
_symmetry.space_group_name_H-M   'P 1'
#
loop_
_entity.id
_entity.type
_entity.pdbx_description
1 polymer ?
#
loop_
_entity_poly.entity_id
_entity_poly.type
_entity_poly.pdbx_seq_one_letter_code
_entity_poly.pdbx_strand_id
1 'polypeptide(L)'
;MAKLRLPFFIITSTFLFLAFFYHSSLSTADMTASMKTSLDISFSQVSGPGETPLKIKVVVRNPTSSTLTIFNWNSPLDSLAANTGVFRIFEGDNEVEGAVIRINRILPAGQDALTEIPAGGEAEVEHMLRPFNLGKGKYRVESKWNWMKVWESAKKDVTDEMMEGASGFGGSEGEQLERVVEVEI
;
A
#
# COMPACT_ATOMS: atom_id res chain seq x y z
N MET A 1 -37.56 -52.02 -46.05
CA MET A 1 -36.18 -51.57 -46.37
C MET A 1 -36.09 -50.08 -46.10
N ALA A 2 -35.28 -49.70 -45.10
CA ALA A 2 -35.17 -48.36 -44.55
C ALA A 2 -34.31 -47.43 -45.42
N LYS A 3 -34.76 -46.19 -45.60
CA LYS A 3 -33.88 -45.04 -45.91
C LYS A 3 -34.07 -44.01 -44.81
N LEU A 4 -33.23 -44.15 -43.78
CA LEU A 4 -33.08 -43.21 -42.67
C LEU A 4 -32.51 -41.91 -43.23
N ARG A 5 -33.35 -40.88 -43.39
CA ARG A 5 -32.91 -39.51 -43.67
C ARG A 5 -32.52 -38.89 -42.33
N LEU A 6 -31.22 -38.68 -42.11
CA LEU A 6 -30.74 -37.93 -40.96
C LEU A 6 -31.38 -36.53 -40.93
N PRO A 7 -31.89 -36.07 -39.78
CA PRO A 7 -32.37 -34.70 -39.64
C PRO A 7 -31.19 -33.72 -39.64
N PHE A 8 -31.36 -32.64 -40.42
CA PHE A 8 -30.49 -31.48 -40.58
C PHE A 8 -30.32 -30.62 -39.29
N PHE A 9 -30.31 -31.25 -38.12
CA PHE A 9 -30.48 -30.59 -36.81
C PHE A 9 -29.29 -30.74 -35.85
N ILE A 10 -28.11 -31.14 -36.34
CA ILE A 10 -26.89 -31.22 -35.51
C ILE A 10 -25.87 -30.12 -35.84
N ILE A 11 -26.01 -29.40 -36.97
CA ILE A 11 -25.02 -28.39 -37.37
C ILE A 11 -25.36 -26.98 -36.82
N THR A 12 -26.60 -26.72 -36.39
CA THR A 12 -26.97 -25.41 -35.81
C THR A 12 -26.71 -25.30 -34.31
N SER A 13 -26.47 -26.42 -33.60
CA SER A 13 -26.27 -26.44 -32.14
C SER A 13 -24.84 -26.10 -31.71
N THR A 14 -23.85 -26.27 -32.59
CA THR A 14 -22.44 -25.92 -32.29
C THR A 14 -22.09 -24.46 -32.59
N PHE A 15 -22.94 -23.73 -33.34
CA PHE A 15 -22.71 -22.30 -33.61
C PHE A 15 -23.29 -21.36 -32.53
N LEU A 16 -24.24 -21.83 -31.72
CA LEU A 16 -24.80 -21.05 -30.61
C LEU A 16 -24.00 -21.17 -29.30
N PHE A 17 -23.09 -22.15 -29.20
CA PHE A 17 -22.21 -22.29 -28.03
C PHE A 17 -20.94 -21.43 -28.13
N LEU A 18 -20.49 -21.06 -29.34
CA LEU A 18 -19.34 -20.16 -29.52
C LEU A 18 -19.72 -18.68 -29.44
N ALA A 19 -20.96 -18.30 -29.72
CA ALA A 19 -21.44 -16.94 -29.51
C ALA A 19 -21.67 -16.61 -28.01
N PHE A 20 -21.89 -17.61 -27.16
CA PHE A 20 -22.03 -17.41 -25.72
C PHE A 20 -20.69 -17.21 -25.00
N PHE A 21 -19.59 -17.75 -25.55
CA PHE A 21 -18.24 -17.44 -25.08
C PHE A 21 -17.66 -16.15 -25.70
N TYR A 22 -18.16 -15.73 -26.87
CA TYR A 22 -17.84 -14.43 -27.48
C TYR A 22 -18.70 -13.27 -26.99
N HIS A 23 -19.83 -13.52 -26.34
CA HIS A 23 -20.47 -12.53 -25.48
C HIS A 23 -19.71 -12.47 -24.15
N SER A 24 -18.40 -12.23 -24.29
CA SER A 24 -17.49 -11.87 -23.24
C SER A 24 -18.15 -10.80 -22.42
N SER A 25 -18.60 -11.19 -21.22
CA SER A 25 -18.72 -10.35 -20.03
C SER A 25 -18.81 -8.86 -20.34
N LEU A 26 -19.94 -8.41 -20.87
CA LEU A 26 -20.32 -7.01 -20.74
C LEU A 26 -20.71 -6.80 -19.27
N SER A 27 -19.69 -6.70 -18.42
CA SER A 27 -19.86 -6.03 -17.15
C SER A 27 -20.09 -4.57 -17.51
N THR A 28 -21.36 -4.17 -17.47
CA THR A 28 -21.72 -2.77 -17.31
C THR A 28 -21.08 -2.33 -16.01
N ALA A 29 -19.86 -1.81 -16.11
CA ALA A 29 -19.19 -1.12 -15.04
C ALA A 29 -20.01 0.15 -14.77
N ASP A 30 -21.01 -0.01 -13.90
CA ASP A 30 -21.65 1.10 -13.23
C ASP A 30 -20.56 1.94 -12.58
N MET A 31 -20.61 3.23 -12.89
CA MET A 31 -19.67 4.24 -12.47
C MET A 31 -19.72 4.42 -10.95
N THR A 32 -18.90 3.64 -10.25
CA THR A 32 -18.21 4.08 -9.05
C THR A 32 -16.75 3.73 -9.25
N ALA A 33 -15.99 4.66 -9.82
CA ALA A 33 -14.54 4.55 -9.87
C ALA A 33 -14.02 4.59 -8.42
N SER A 34 -13.93 3.43 -7.77
CA SER A 34 -13.01 3.22 -6.67
C SER A 34 -11.61 3.34 -7.27
N MET A 35 -11.11 4.57 -7.39
CA MET A 35 -9.75 4.82 -7.85
C MET A 35 -8.80 4.30 -6.76
N LYS A 36 -8.39 3.05 -6.92
CA LYS A 36 -7.25 2.45 -6.23
C LYS A 36 -6.00 3.22 -6.69
N THR A 37 -5.63 4.29 -6.00
CA THR A 37 -4.35 4.99 -6.22
C THR A 37 -3.23 4.05 -5.78
N SER A 38 -2.74 3.24 -6.73
CA SER A 38 -1.60 2.35 -6.50
C SER A 38 -0.33 3.19 -6.41
N LEU A 39 0.03 3.63 -5.21
CA LEU A 39 1.33 4.25 -4.94
C LEU A 39 2.44 3.22 -5.14
N ASP A 40 3.59 3.65 -5.64
CA ASP A 40 4.79 2.81 -5.73
C ASP A 40 5.69 3.10 -4.52
N ILE A 41 6.18 2.06 -3.84
CA ILE A 41 6.93 2.21 -2.60
C ILE A 41 8.21 1.38 -2.65
N SER A 42 9.32 2.04 -2.37
CA SER A 42 10.64 1.43 -2.29
C SER A 42 11.33 1.72 -0.96
N PHE A 43 12.17 0.78 -0.54
CA PHE A 43 12.89 0.79 0.72
C PHE A 43 14.36 0.57 0.41
N SER A 44 15.25 1.31 1.07
CA SER A 44 16.69 1.14 0.93
C SER A 44 17.41 1.41 2.24
N GLN A 45 18.50 0.71 2.50
CA GLN A 45 19.40 1.04 3.60
C GLN A 45 20.21 2.29 3.24
N VAL A 46 20.34 3.23 4.19
CA VAL A 46 21.16 4.44 4.02
C VAL A 46 22.32 4.54 5.02
N SER A 47 22.32 3.74 6.09
CA SER A 47 23.51 3.58 6.95
C SER A 47 24.54 2.69 6.26
N GLY A 48 25.82 2.97 6.46
CA GLY A 48 26.90 2.13 5.93
C GLY A 48 26.90 0.72 6.56
N PRO A 49 27.52 -0.27 5.90
CA PRO A 49 27.80 -1.56 6.54
C PRO A 49 28.68 -1.34 7.78
N GLY A 50 28.34 -1.92 8.92
CA GLY A 50 29.03 -1.67 10.19
C GLY A 50 28.42 -0.58 11.05
N GLU A 51 27.49 0.23 10.53
CA GLU A 51 26.99 1.42 11.22
C GLU A 51 25.72 1.16 12.03
N THR A 52 25.76 1.60 13.29
CA THR A 52 24.60 1.63 14.18
C THR A 52 24.30 3.07 14.62
N PRO A 53 23.02 3.47 14.70
CA PRO A 53 21.81 2.69 14.42
C PRO A 53 21.56 2.50 12.91
N LEU A 54 20.93 1.37 12.55
CA LEU A 54 20.46 1.11 11.19
C LEU A 54 19.49 2.20 10.73
N LYS A 55 19.74 2.71 9.53
CA LYS A 55 18.88 3.71 8.88
C LYS A 55 18.32 3.16 7.58
N ILE A 56 17.01 3.31 7.40
CA ILE A 56 16.33 2.99 6.15
C ILE A 56 15.70 4.26 5.56
N LYS A 57 15.73 4.38 4.24
CA LYS A 57 14.98 5.36 3.47
C LYS A 57 13.77 4.68 2.85
N VAL A 58 12.63 5.32 3.00
CA VAL A 58 11.38 4.98 2.34
C VAL A 58 11.11 6.05 1.29
N VAL A 59 10.81 5.62 0.07
CA VAL A 59 10.38 6.49 -1.02
C VAL A 59 9.00 6.03 -1.48
N VAL A 60 8.05 6.95 -1.47
CA VAL A 60 6.68 6.74 -1.99
C VAL A 60 6.51 7.62 -3.22
N ARG A 61 6.24 6.99 -4.35
CA ARG A 61 6.04 7.65 -5.64
C ARG A 61 4.57 7.65 -6.01
N ASN A 62 4.12 8.81 -6.49
CA ASN A 62 2.81 8.99 -7.09
C ASN A 62 2.90 8.77 -8.61
N PRO A 63 2.35 7.69 -9.17
CA PRO A 63 2.38 7.46 -10.61
C PRO A 63 1.26 8.19 -11.37
N THR A 64 0.33 8.88 -10.69
CA THR A 64 -0.81 9.53 -11.33
C THR A 64 -0.41 10.89 -11.93
N SER A 65 -1.29 11.42 -12.79
CA SER A 65 -1.17 12.76 -13.37
C SER A 65 -1.72 13.88 -12.48
N SER A 66 -2.12 13.57 -11.25
CA SER A 66 -2.72 14.50 -10.29
C SER A 66 -1.94 14.52 -8.99
N THR A 67 -1.99 15.63 -8.25
CA THR A 67 -1.40 15.72 -6.92
C THR A 67 -2.20 14.86 -5.94
N LEU A 68 -1.50 14.07 -5.14
CA LEU A 68 -2.09 13.28 -4.06
C LEU A 68 -1.66 13.86 -2.70
N THR A 69 -2.57 13.86 -1.74
CA THR A 69 -2.26 14.07 -0.32
C THR A 69 -2.57 12.81 0.46
N ILE A 70 -1.61 12.37 1.27
CA ILE A 70 -1.69 11.14 2.04
C ILE A 70 -1.75 11.49 3.53
N PHE A 71 -2.67 10.86 4.25
CA PHE A 71 -2.63 10.82 5.70
C PHE A 71 -1.55 9.83 6.15
N ASN A 72 -0.42 10.34 6.62
CA ASN A 72 0.81 9.56 6.78
C ASN A 72 0.85 8.70 8.05
N TRP A 73 -0.10 8.86 8.96
CA TRP A 73 -0.14 8.14 10.22
C TRP A 73 -0.19 6.62 10.05
N ASN A 74 0.56 5.89 10.88
CA ASN A 74 0.65 4.42 10.87
C ASN A 74 1.10 3.84 9.51
N SER A 75 1.90 4.60 8.77
CA SER A 75 2.47 4.21 7.49
C SER A 75 3.99 4.39 7.49
N PRO A 76 4.71 3.86 6.49
CA PRO A 76 6.14 4.12 6.31
C PRO A 76 6.52 5.60 6.14
N LEU A 77 5.57 6.48 5.80
CA LEU A 77 5.79 7.94 5.74
C LEU A 77 5.59 8.63 7.11
N ASP A 78 5.11 7.91 8.12
CA ASP A 78 4.95 8.42 9.48
C ASP A 78 6.32 8.62 10.11
N SER A 79 6.67 9.84 10.51
CA SER A 79 7.95 10.11 11.21
C SER A 79 8.17 9.26 12.48
N LEU A 80 7.10 8.72 13.06
CA LEU A 80 7.15 7.86 14.25
C LEU A 80 7.03 6.36 13.91
N ALA A 81 6.99 5.97 12.63
CA ALA A 81 6.83 4.58 12.16
C ALA A 81 7.81 3.59 12.81
N ALA A 82 9.07 3.99 12.97
CA ALA A 82 10.10 3.21 13.66
C ALA A 82 9.69 2.77 15.07
N ASN A 83 8.87 3.58 15.75
CA ASN A 83 8.48 3.39 17.15
C ASN A 83 7.07 2.82 17.31
N THR A 84 6.26 2.72 16.25
CA THR A 84 4.82 2.36 16.33
C THR A 84 4.49 0.97 15.80
N GLY A 85 5.50 0.18 15.41
CA GLY A 85 5.35 -1.20 14.96
C GLY A 85 5.04 -1.34 13.47
N VAL A 86 5.20 -0.27 12.69
CA VAL A 86 5.13 -0.33 11.22
C VAL A 86 6.23 -1.23 10.67
N PHE A 87 7.44 -1.15 11.26
CA PHE A 87 8.57 -2.00 10.89
C PHE A 87 8.74 -3.16 11.88
N ARG A 88 9.09 -4.32 11.35
CA ARG A 88 9.49 -5.54 12.06
C ARG A 88 10.84 -5.97 11.51
N ILE A 89 11.73 -6.46 12.36
CA ILE A 89 13.09 -6.84 11.96
C ILE A 89 13.29 -8.32 12.27
N PHE A 90 13.92 -9.05 11.35
CA PHE A 90 14.21 -10.46 11.49
C PHE A 90 15.70 -10.73 11.27
N GLU A 91 16.28 -11.57 12.12
CA GLU A 91 17.60 -12.17 11.94
C GLU A 91 17.40 -13.65 11.55
N GLY A 92 17.52 -13.94 10.25
CA GLY A 92 17.05 -15.21 9.69
C GLY A 92 15.52 -15.36 9.85
N ASP A 93 15.09 -16.34 10.63
CA ASP A 93 13.67 -16.59 10.94
C ASP A 93 13.24 -16.02 12.30
N ASN A 94 14.19 -15.50 13.09
CA ASN A 94 13.91 -14.98 14.41
C ASN A 94 13.54 -13.50 14.33
N GLU A 95 12.38 -13.12 14.86
CA GLU A 95 12.02 -11.71 15.00
C GLU A 95 12.86 -11.06 16.12
N VAL A 96 13.48 -9.93 15.81
CA VAL A 96 14.18 -9.09 16.79
C VAL A 96 13.15 -8.22 17.49
N GLU A 97 13.05 -8.38 18.81
CA GLU A 97 12.11 -7.60 19.61
C GLU A 97 12.52 -6.11 19.63
N GLY A 98 11.58 -5.25 19.24
CA GLY A 98 11.73 -3.80 19.30
C GLY A 98 10.94 -3.20 20.46
N ALA A 99 11.48 -2.15 21.08
CA ALA A 99 10.78 -1.36 22.10
C ALA A 99 9.72 -0.44 21.46
N VAL A 100 8.70 -1.04 20.85
CA VAL A 100 7.58 -0.34 20.20
C VAL A 100 6.66 0.28 21.25
N ILE A 101 6.26 1.52 21.03
CA ILE A 101 5.35 2.27 21.90
C ILE A 101 3.98 2.44 21.25
N ARG A 102 2.94 2.56 22.08
CA ARG A 102 1.62 2.99 21.63
C ARG A 102 1.52 4.50 21.76
N ILE A 103 1.14 5.15 20.67
CA ILE A 103 0.97 6.60 20.61
C ILE A 103 -0.52 6.92 20.51
N ASN A 104 -1.02 7.71 21.46
CA ASN A 104 -2.36 8.26 21.39
C ASN A 104 -2.32 9.53 20.56
N ARG A 105 -3.08 9.57 19.48
CA ARG A 105 -3.14 10.72 18.57
C ARG A 105 -4.43 11.50 18.78
N ILE A 106 -4.32 12.83 18.75
CA ILE A 106 -5.44 13.76 18.95
C ILE A 106 -5.94 14.20 17.58
N LEU A 107 -7.26 14.37 17.46
CA LEU A 107 -7.93 14.80 16.23
C LEU A 107 -8.62 16.17 16.41
N PRO A 108 -8.79 16.94 15.33
CA PRO A 108 -8.25 16.70 13.98
C PRO A 108 -6.71 16.71 14.00
N ALA A 109 -6.11 15.95 13.08
CA ALA A 109 -4.67 15.89 12.97
C ALA A 109 -4.10 17.23 12.51
N GLY A 110 -2.87 17.53 12.90
CA GLY A 110 -2.14 18.68 12.37
C GLY A 110 -1.75 18.47 10.91
N GLN A 111 -1.35 19.54 10.24
CA GLN A 111 -0.86 19.50 8.85
C GLN A 111 0.40 18.61 8.69
N ASP A 112 1.14 18.34 9.75
CA ASP A 112 2.27 17.41 9.77
C ASP A 112 1.86 15.94 9.55
N ALA A 113 0.59 15.61 9.80
CA ALA A 113 0.00 14.31 9.49
C ALA A 113 -0.29 14.12 7.99
N LEU A 114 -0.13 15.17 7.19
CA LEU A 114 -0.41 15.17 5.75
C LEU A 114 0.88 15.27 4.95
N THR A 115 1.04 14.36 3.99
CA THR A 115 2.14 14.35 3.02
C THR A 115 1.59 14.57 1.62
N GLU A 116 1.94 15.69 1.00
CA GLU A 116 1.61 15.96 -0.40
C GLU A 116 2.65 15.32 -1.31
N ILE A 117 2.20 14.66 -2.37
CA ILE A 117 3.03 14.08 -3.42
C ILE A 117 2.52 14.62 -4.77
N PRO A 118 3.29 15.49 -5.45
CA PRO A 118 2.92 16.01 -6.77
C PRO A 118 2.68 14.90 -7.80
N ALA A 119 1.97 15.23 -8.87
CA ALA A 119 1.79 14.35 -10.03
C ALA A 119 3.14 13.81 -10.54
N GLY A 120 3.29 12.50 -10.65
CA GLY A 120 4.55 11.85 -11.05
C GLY A 120 5.70 11.97 -10.04
N GLY A 121 5.50 12.67 -8.92
CA GLY A 121 6.51 12.99 -7.92
C GLY A 121 6.67 11.93 -6.84
N GLU A 122 7.50 12.24 -5.85
CA GLU A 122 7.82 11.34 -4.75
C GLU A 122 7.93 12.07 -3.41
N ALA A 123 7.69 11.33 -2.33
CA ALA A 123 7.97 11.73 -0.96
C ALA A 123 8.93 10.74 -0.32
N GLU A 124 9.90 11.26 0.43
CA GLU A 124 10.92 10.46 1.09
C GLU A 124 10.91 10.69 2.60
N VAL A 125 11.13 9.63 3.37
CA VAL A 125 11.36 9.70 4.81
C VAL A 125 12.46 8.72 5.20
N GLU A 126 13.40 9.17 6.02
CA GLU A 126 14.41 8.32 6.63
C GLU A 126 14.03 7.94 8.06
N HIS A 127 14.13 6.64 8.36
CA HIS A 127 13.87 6.08 9.68
C HIS A 127 15.15 5.58 10.31
N MET A 128 15.40 6.03 11.53
CA MET A 128 16.39 5.43 12.41
C MET A 128 15.72 4.33 13.22
N LEU A 129 16.09 3.07 13.01
CA LEU A 129 15.49 1.90 13.68
C LEU A 129 16.05 1.69 15.10
N ARG A 130 16.12 2.78 15.88
CA ARG A 130 16.61 2.80 17.27
C ARG A 130 15.85 1.90 18.25
N PRO A 131 14.54 1.63 18.09
CA PRO A 131 13.84 0.74 19.01
C PRO A 131 14.36 -0.70 19.02
N PHE A 132 15.16 -1.09 18.03
CA PHE A 132 15.73 -2.42 17.91
C PHE A 132 17.20 -2.41 18.33
N ASN A 133 17.59 -3.37 19.17
CA ASN A 133 18.98 -3.56 19.55
C ASN A 133 19.65 -4.52 18.57
N LEU A 134 20.28 -3.98 17.53
CA LEU A 134 20.83 -4.76 16.42
C LEU A 134 22.33 -4.93 16.57
N GLY A 135 22.78 -6.18 16.43
CA GLY A 135 24.20 -6.53 16.35
C GLY A 135 24.72 -6.43 14.92
N LYS A 136 25.98 -6.86 14.72
CA LYS A 136 26.52 -7.06 13.38
C LYS A 136 25.88 -8.30 12.76
N GLY A 137 25.39 -8.19 11.53
CA GLY A 137 24.70 -9.28 10.87
C GLY A 137 23.82 -8.82 9.72
N LYS A 138 23.18 -9.81 9.09
CA LYS A 138 22.20 -9.60 8.04
C LYS A 138 20.80 -9.68 8.61
N TYR A 139 20.00 -8.67 8.33
CA TYR A 139 18.64 -8.55 8.83
C TYR A 139 17.67 -8.39 7.66
N ARG A 140 16.43 -8.82 7.88
CA ARG A 140 15.30 -8.55 7.00
C ARG A 140 14.38 -7.58 7.71
N VAL A 141 14.16 -6.41 7.13
CA VAL A 141 13.20 -5.42 7.62
C VAL A 141 11.92 -5.59 6.83
N GLU A 142 10.85 -5.95 7.53
CA GLU A 142 9.50 -6.05 7.01
C GLU A 142 8.68 -4.85 7.46
N SER A 143 7.81 -4.34 6.60
CA SER A 143 6.90 -3.25 6.90
C SER A 143 5.51 -3.64 6.47
N LYS A 144 4.52 -3.48 7.36
CA LYS A 144 3.11 -3.75 7.06
C LYS A 144 2.27 -2.54 7.43
N TRP A 145 1.47 -2.05 6.50
CA TRP A 145 0.66 -0.86 6.74
C TRP A 145 -0.61 -0.83 5.87
N ASN A 146 -1.49 0.09 6.24
CA ASN A 146 -2.64 0.50 5.45
C ASN A 146 -2.65 2.02 5.40
N TRP A 147 -2.93 2.59 4.23
CA TRP A 147 -3.16 4.02 4.14
C TRP A 147 -4.47 4.36 4.84
N MET A 148 -4.44 5.26 5.82
CA MET A 148 -5.66 5.71 6.47
C MET A 148 -6.57 6.46 5.49
N LYS A 149 -5.98 7.37 4.71
CA LYS A 149 -6.68 8.08 3.64
C LYS A 149 -5.69 8.62 2.61
N VAL A 150 -6.12 8.63 1.36
CA VAL A 150 -5.46 9.30 0.24
C VAL A 150 -6.50 10.20 -0.43
N TRP A 151 -6.13 11.46 -0.67
CA TRP A 151 -6.96 12.45 -1.37
C TRP A 151 -6.28 12.84 -2.67
N GLU A 152 -7.06 12.97 -3.75
CA GLU A 152 -6.61 13.55 -5.01
C GLU A 152 -6.74 15.07 -4.99
N SER A 153 -6.00 15.70 -4.08
CA SER A 153 -6.00 17.15 -3.89
C SER A 153 -4.66 17.61 -3.31
N ALA A 154 -4.40 18.92 -3.38
CA ALA A 154 -3.27 19.52 -2.68
C ALA A 154 -3.56 19.53 -1.16
N LYS A 155 -2.50 19.48 -0.36
CA LYS A 155 -2.55 19.41 1.10
C LYS A 155 -3.29 20.58 1.72
N LYS A 156 -3.13 21.78 1.15
CA LYS A 156 -3.84 22.99 1.58
C LYS A 156 -5.36 22.90 1.42
N ASP A 157 -5.84 22.02 0.55
CA ASP A 157 -7.26 21.84 0.25
C ASP A 157 -7.88 20.70 1.09
N VAL A 158 -7.08 20.01 1.90
CA VAL A 158 -7.54 19.02 2.88
C VAL A 158 -7.92 19.76 4.16
N THR A 159 -9.21 19.77 4.49
CA THR A 159 -9.75 20.47 5.66
C THR A 159 -9.76 19.58 6.91
N ASP A 160 -9.91 20.20 8.07
CA ASP A 160 -10.03 19.49 9.35
C ASP A 160 -11.20 18.49 9.35
N GLU A 161 -12.34 18.88 8.77
CA GLU A 161 -13.52 18.01 8.61
C GLU A 161 -13.20 16.74 7.78
N MET A 162 -12.38 16.87 6.73
CA MET A 162 -11.93 15.72 5.94
C MET A 162 -11.00 14.80 6.74
N MET A 163 -10.19 15.36 7.63
CA MET A 163 -9.29 14.61 8.51
C MET A 163 -10.03 13.92 9.66
N GLU A 164 -11.08 14.52 10.22
CA GLU A 164 -11.96 13.86 11.18
C GLU A 164 -12.64 12.63 10.57
N GLY A 165 -13.04 12.70 9.30
CA GLY A 165 -13.55 11.54 8.57
C GLY A 165 -12.53 10.41 8.36
N ALA A 166 -11.23 10.70 8.49
CA ALA A 166 -10.16 9.71 8.38
C ALA A 166 -9.89 8.96 9.71
N SER A 167 -10.51 9.37 10.82
CA SER A 167 -10.24 8.83 12.15
C SER A 167 -11.13 7.66 12.60
N GLY A 168 -11.94 7.10 11.70
CA GLY A 168 -12.67 5.88 12.00
C GLY A 168 -11.67 4.80 12.43
N PHE A 169 -11.81 4.29 13.66
CA PHE A 169 -11.15 3.07 14.16
C PHE A 169 -11.72 1.86 13.39
N GLY A 170 -11.40 1.84 12.10
CA GLY A 170 -12.25 1.28 11.05
C GLY A 170 -11.93 1.98 9.73
N GLY A 171 -10.64 2.07 9.40
CA GLY A 171 -10.22 2.35 8.03
C GLY A 171 -10.68 1.20 7.13
N SER A 172 -11.95 1.19 6.73
CA SER A 172 -12.37 0.53 5.50
C SER A 172 -11.84 1.42 4.37
N GLU A 173 -11.04 0.98 3.41
CA GLU A 173 -10.78 -0.37 2.95
C GLU A 173 -9.53 -0.22 2.06
N GLY A 174 -8.39 -0.70 2.54
CA GLY A 174 -7.14 -0.69 1.80
C GLY A 174 -6.55 -2.09 1.87
N GLU A 175 -5.95 -2.53 0.77
CA GLU A 175 -5.15 -3.74 0.78
C GLU A 175 -4.00 -3.56 1.76
N GLN A 176 -3.81 -4.51 2.68
CA GLN A 176 -2.64 -4.52 3.55
C GLN A 176 -1.40 -4.60 2.68
N LEU A 177 -0.63 -3.51 2.69
CA LEU A 177 0.59 -3.42 1.94
C LEU A 177 1.73 -3.96 2.78
N GLU A 178 2.61 -4.70 2.12
CA GLU A 178 3.78 -5.28 2.73
C GLU A 178 5.02 -5.00 1.89
N ARG A 179 6.11 -4.60 2.55
CA ARG A 179 7.43 -4.54 1.93
C ARG A 179 8.51 -5.12 2.80
N VAL A 180 9.51 -5.66 2.12
CA VAL A 180 10.63 -6.37 2.72
C VAL A 180 11.90 -5.83 2.09
N VAL A 181 12.90 -5.51 2.92
CA VAL A 181 14.24 -5.12 2.49
C VAL A 181 15.28 -5.86 3.31
N GLU A 182 16.29 -6.39 2.65
CA GLU A 182 17.46 -6.98 3.30
C GLU A 182 18.47 -5.87 3.60
N VAL A 183 19.04 -5.90 4.80
CA VAL A 183 19.97 -4.90 5.30
C VAL A 183 21.13 -5.58 6.01
N GLU A 184 22.28 -4.93 6.05
CA GLU A 184 23.49 -5.45 6.67
C GLU A 184 24.08 -4.40 7.62
N ILE A 185 24.33 -4.83 8.86
CA ILE A 185 24.93 -4.05 9.94
C ILE A 185 26.30 -4.64 10.29
#